data_AF-A0A7L8S419-F1
#
_entry.id   AF-A0A7L8S419-F1
#
_cell.length_a   1.000
_cell.length_b   1.000
_cell.length_c   1.000
_cell.angle_alpha   90.00
_cell.angle_beta   90.00
_cell.angle_gamma   90.00
#
_symmetry.space_group_name_H-M   'P 1'
#
loop_
_entity.id
_entity.type
_entity.pdbx_description
1 polymer ?
#
loop_
_entity_poly.entity_id
_entity_poly.type
_entity_poly.pdbx_seq_one_letter_code
_entity_poly.pdbx_strand_id
1 'polypeptide(L)'
;MTAAAIVLIWLGAANAILAMTVETCTGGSADSLMGGLYTFVLYAVGLAILIWRRPGWLAYIALVPPLLVAVWHSYYAVLFGLGYWLDGASACSIMPVGFSNPGLDGREPFMTVLWGGLSLLIRAGIGVSCYRSLRRT
;
A
#
# COMPACT_ATOMS: atom_id res chain seq x y z
N MET A 1 -15.86 5.40 -16.44
CA MET A 1 -15.75 5.08 -14.99
C MET A 1 -14.55 4.20 -14.65
N THR A 2 -14.14 3.25 -15.50
CA THR A 2 -12.88 2.48 -15.31
C THR A 2 -11.65 3.38 -15.22
N ALA A 3 -11.57 4.43 -16.06
CA ALA A 3 -10.49 5.41 -15.98
C ALA A 3 -10.41 6.07 -14.59
N ALA A 4 -11.54 6.45 -13.99
CA ALA A 4 -11.57 7.02 -12.64
C ALA A 4 -11.07 6.01 -11.58
N ALA A 5 -11.46 4.74 -11.68
CA ALA A 5 -10.95 3.68 -10.80
C ALA A 5 -9.42 3.54 -10.91
N ILE A 6 -8.90 3.52 -12.13
CA ILE A 6 -7.45 3.45 -12.39
C ILE A 6 -6.76 4.67 -11.79
N VAL A 7 -7.28 5.88 -12.01
CA VAL A 7 -6.72 7.12 -11.45
C VAL A 7 -6.68 7.06 -9.92
N LEU A 8 -7.76 6.62 -9.26
CA LEU A 8 -7.78 6.47 -7.80
C LEU A 8 -6.73 5.47 -7.30
N ILE A 9 -6.56 4.34 -7.98
CA ILE A 9 -5.54 3.35 -7.64
C ILE A 9 -4.13 3.92 -7.86
N TRP A 10 -3.90 4.69 -8.93
CA TRP A 10 -2.63 5.35 -9.17
C TRP A 10 -2.31 6.42 -8.12
N LEU A 11 -3.29 7.25 -7.77
CA LEU A 11 -3.15 8.23 -6.69
C LEU A 11 -2.86 7.56 -5.35
N GLY A 12 -3.54 6.44 -5.06
CA GLY A 12 -3.24 5.63 -3.89
C GLY A 12 -1.79 5.13 -3.90
N ALA A 13 -1.31 4.60 -5.02
CA ALA A 13 0.06 4.10 -5.14
C ALA A 13 1.11 5.22 -4.99
N ALA A 14 0.87 6.39 -5.60
CA ALA A 14 1.76 7.54 -5.46
C ALA A 14 1.79 8.06 -4.01
N ASN A 15 0.62 8.20 -3.38
CA ASN A 15 0.51 8.61 -2.00
C ASN A 15 1.18 7.62 -1.05
N ALA A 16 1.09 6.33 -1.34
CA ALA A 16 1.75 5.28 -0.57
C ALA A 16 3.28 5.37 -0.63
N ILE A 17 3.85 5.63 -1.82
CA ILE A 17 5.29 5.87 -1.98
C ILE A 17 5.72 7.10 -1.17
N LEU A 18 4.97 8.19 -1.23
CA LEU A 18 5.27 9.41 -0.45
C LEU A 18 5.16 9.16 1.05
N ALA A 19 4.10 8.46 1.48
CA ALA A 19 3.86 8.10 2.87
C ALA A 19 5.02 7.26 3.45
N MET A 20 5.56 6.33 2.65
CA MET A 20 6.65 5.46 3.09
C MET A 20 8.03 6.14 3.03
N THR A 21 8.30 6.97 2.01
CA THR A 21 9.63 7.55 1.79
C THR A 21 9.86 8.88 2.50
N VAL A 22 8.83 9.72 2.56
CA VAL A 22 8.92 11.06 3.15
C VAL A 22 8.39 11.00 4.58
N GLU A 23 7.17 10.53 4.74
CA GLU A 23 6.39 10.73 5.95
C GLU A 23 6.83 9.85 7.13
N THR A 24 7.17 8.58 6.87
CA THR A 24 7.53 7.62 7.92
C THR A 24 8.80 8.02 8.70
N CYS A 25 9.75 8.71 8.05
CA CYS A 25 11.10 8.88 8.60
C CYS A 25 11.65 10.33 8.56
N THR A 26 10.91 11.32 8.07
CA THR A 26 11.40 12.73 8.01
C THR A 26 10.79 13.65 9.08
N GLY A 27 9.77 13.20 9.82
CA GLY A 27 9.02 14.02 10.79
C GLY A 27 9.48 13.94 12.26
N GLY A 28 10.47 13.11 12.59
CA GLY A 28 10.93 12.92 13.98
C GLY A 28 10.11 11.93 14.80
N SER A 29 9.03 11.39 14.25
CA SER A 29 8.14 10.41 14.86
C SER A 29 7.38 9.65 13.77
N ALA A 30 6.91 8.44 14.07
CA ALA A 30 6.01 7.63 13.24
C ALA A 30 4.59 8.26 13.16
N ASP A 31 4.51 9.57 12.91
CA ASP A 31 3.35 10.41 13.22
C ASP A 31 2.37 10.60 12.07
N SER A 32 2.74 10.45 10.80
CA SER A 32 1.79 10.63 9.70
C SER A 32 1.25 9.29 9.19
N LEU A 33 0.63 8.56 10.11
CA LEU A 33 -0.17 7.37 9.80
C LEU A 33 -1.36 7.68 8.86
N MET A 34 -1.67 8.97 8.70
CA MET A 34 -2.64 9.54 7.77
C MET A 34 -2.33 9.21 6.31
N GLY A 35 -1.06 9.17 5.89
CA GLY A 35 -0.68 8.80 4.52
C GLY A 35 -1.11 7.38 4.15
N GLY A 36 -0.95 6.43 5.07
CA GLY A 36 -1.44 5.06 4.89
C GLY A 36 -2.97 4.97 4.86
N LEU A 37 -3.66 5.74 5.71
CA LEU A 37 -5.13 5.84 5.74
C LEU A 37 -5.72 6.40 4.43
N TYR A 38 -5.14 7.48 3.89
CA TYR A 38 -5.59 8.03 2.60
C TYR A 38 -5.39 7.04 1.45
N THR A 39 -4.23 6.36 1.43
CA THR A 39 -3.96 5.28 0.47
C THR A 39 -5.03 4.19 0.57
N PHE A 40 -5.41 3.81 1.79
CA PHE A 40 -6.41 2.76 2.02
C PHE A 40 -7.76 3.12 1.41
N VAL A 41 -8.24 4.34 1.67
CA VAL A 41 -9.51 4.82 1.11
C VAL A 41 -9.45 4.89 -0.42
N LEU A 42 -8.36 5.41 -0.99
CA LEU A 42 -8.18 5.50 -2.44
C LEU A 42 -8.20 4.11 -3.12
N TYR A 43 -7.48 3.14 -2.55
CA TYR A 43 -7.51 1.76 -3.03
C TYR A 43 -8.89 1.12 -2.86
N ALA A 44 -9.53 1.24 -1.70
CA ALA A 44 -10.83 0.64 -1.45
C ALA A 44 -11.89 1.13 -2.45
N VAL A 45 -11.97 2.45 -2.66
CA VAL A 45 -12.93 3.06 -3.59
C VAL A 45 -12.59 2.68 -5.04
N GLY A 46 -11.32 2.79 -5.44
CA GLY A 46 -10.88 2.45 -6.78
C GLY A 46 -11.16 0.98 -7.13
N LEU A 47 -10.85 0.05 -6.23
CA LEU A 47 -11.09 -1.38 -6.40
C LEU A 47 -12.58 -1.72 -6.41
N ALA A 48 -13.39 -1.11 -5.55
CA ALA A 48 -14.84 -1.32 -5.56
C ALA A 48 -15.46 -0.96 -6.92
N ILE A 49 -15.06 0.19 -7.50
CA ILE A 49 -15.49 0.59 -8.84
C ILE A 49 -15.01 -0.41 -9.89
N LEU A 50 -13.74 -0.84 -9.82
CA LEU A 50 -13.15 -1.80 -10.77
C LEU A 50 -13.92 -3.14 -10.77
N ILE A 51 -14.17 -3.69 -9.58
CA ILE A 51 -14.87 -4.96 -9.36
C ILE A 51 -16.30 -4.90 -9.90
N TRP A 52 -17.00 -3.77 -9.75
CA TRP A 52 -18.36 -3.60 -10.28
C TRP A 52 -18.39 -3.39 -11.79
N ARG A 53 -17.41 -2.67 -12.34
CA ARG A 53 -17.42 -2.27 -13.76
C ARG A 53 -16.90 -3.32 -14.74
N ARG A 54 -16.14 -4.32 -14.27
CA ARG A 54 -15.60 -5.43 -15.10
C ARG A 54 -14.83 -4.92 -16.33
N PRO A 55 -13.64 -4.37 -16.14
CA PRO A 55 -12.94 -3.71 -17.21
C PRO A 55 -12.33 -4.71 -18.20
N GLY A 56 -12.06 -4.26 -19.43
CA GLY A 56 -11.35 -5.05 -20.44
C GLY A 56 -9.87 -5.26 -20.10
N TRP A 57 -9.20 -6.13 -20.85
CA TRP A 57 -7.81 -6.55 -20.62
C TRP A 57 -6.81 -5.39 -20.49
N LEU A 58 -6.97 -4.33 -21.29
CA LEU A 58 -6.11 -3.12 -21.26
C LEU A 58 -6.10 -2.43 -19.89
N ALA A 59 -7.21 -2.48 -19.14
CA ALA A 59 -7.24 -1.88 -17.81
C ALA A 59 -6.33 -2.62 -16.82
N TYR A 60 -6.18 -3.94 -16.96
CA TYR A 60 -5.30 -4.72 -16.09
C TYR A 60 -3.82 -4.44 -16.38
N ILE A 61 -3.47 -4.12 -17.62
CA ILE A 61 -2.12 -3.66 -17.97
C ILE A 61 -1.82 -2.33 -17.26
N ALA A 62 -2.77 -1.40 -17.23
CA ALA A 62 -2.62 -0.13 -16.53
C ALA A 62 -2.50 -0.28 -15.00
N LEU A 63 -2.83 -1.45 -14.43
CA LEU A 63 -2.72 -1.76 -13.01
C LEU A 63 -1.40 -2.46 -12.64
N VAL A 64 -0.56 -2.81 -13.62
CA VAL A 64 0.74 -3.43 -13.36
C VAL A 64 1.65 -2.56 -12.47
N PRO A 65 1.81 -1.24 -12.71
CA PRO A 65 2.68 -0.44 -11.85
C PRO A 65 2.17 -0.32 -10.40
N PRO A 66 0.88 -0.05 -10.12
CA PRO A 66 0.35 -0.13 -8.75
C PRO A 66 0.54 -1.49 -8.07
N LEU A 67 0.49 -2.59 -8.84
CA LEU A 67 0.78 -3.93 -8.31
C LEU A 67 2.25 -4.09 -7.88
N LEU A 68 3.20 -3.56 -8.65
CA LEU A 68 4.61 -3.57 -8.28
C LEU A 68 4.85 -2.79 -6.97
N VAL A 69 4.19 -1.64 -6.83
CA VAL A 69 4.20 -0.84 -5.60
C VAL A 69 3.64 -1.65 -4.42
N ALA A 70 2.56 -2.42 -4.62
CA ALA A 70 2.00 -3.27 -3.58
C ALA A 70 2.94 -4.42 -3.14
N VAL A 71 3.69 -5.00 -4.07
CA VAL A 71 4.73 -6.01 -3.79
C VAL A 71 5.86 -5.38 -2.97
N TRP A 72 6.32 -4.21 -3.39
CA TRP A 72 7.33 -3.42 -2.67
C TRP A 72 6.91 -3.09 -1.23
N HIS A 73 5.66 -2.66 -1.01
CA HIS A 73 5.13 -2.47 0.35
C HIS A 73 5.06 -3.77 1.16
N SER A 74 4.74 -4.90 0.53
CA SER A 74 4.69 -6.19 1.24
C SER A 74 6.05 -6.57 1.78
N TYR A 75 7.10 -6.35 0.96
CA TYR A 75 8.48 -6.60 1.34
C TYR A 75 8.87 -5.78 2.58
N TYR A 76 8.58 -4.47 2.57
CA TYR A 76 8.89 -3.63 3.72
C TYR A 76 8.00 -3.88 4.94
N ALA A 77 6.72 -4.19 4.76
CA ALA A 77 5.86 -4.56 5.88
C ALA A 77 6.38 -5.82 6.59
N VAL A 78 6.90 -6.80 5.84
CA VAL A 78 7.52 -8.00 6.40
C VAL A 78 8.85 -7.68 7.08
N LEU A 79 9.74 -6.94 6.43
CA LEU A 79 11.01 -6.53 7.05
C LEU A 79 10.79 -5.75 8.34
N PHE A 80 9.84 -4.82 8.31
CA PHE A 80 9.49 -4.00 9.46
C PHE A 80 8.91 -4.84 10.60
N GLY A 81 7.98 -5.74 10.29
CA GLY A 81 7.45 -6.68 11.27
C GLY A 81 8.56 -7.53 11.89
N LEU A 82 9.42 -8.14 11.06
CA LEU A 82 10.52 -8.97 11.56
C LEU A 82 11.50 -8.17 12.42
N GLY A 83 11.95 -6.99 11.98
CA GLY A 83 12.90 -6.18 12.75
C GLY A 83 12.30 -5.62 14.05
N TYR A 84 11.02 -5.27 14.07
CA TYR A 84 10.35 -4.84 15.31
C TYR A 84 10.18 -6.01 16.28
N TRP A 85 9.66 -7.16 15.81
CA TRP A 85 9.31 -8.29 16.69
C TRP A 85 10.53 -9.11 17.15
N LEU A 86 11.60 -9.18 16.36
CA LEU A 86 12.79 -9.97 16.67
C LEU A 86 13.90 -9.11 17.30
N ASP A 87 14.16 -7.93 16.75
CA ASP A 87 15.33 -7.11 17.11
C ASP A 87 14.97 -5.86 17.91
N GLY A 88 13.67 -5.59 18.14
CA GLY A 88 13.22 -4.36 18.80
C GLY A 88 13.59 -3.09 18.03
N ALA A 89 13.81 -3.21 16.73
CA ALA A 89 14.30 -2.13 15.88
C ALA A 89 13.15 -1.19 15.46
N SER A 90 13.45 0.11 15.38
CA SER A 90 12.46 1.13 14.96
C SER A 90 12.23 1.10 13.46
N ALA A 91 11.07 1.61 13.01
CA ALA A 91 10.73 1.70 11.58
C ALA A 91 11.81 2.40 10.76
N CYS A 92 12.34 3.50 11.31
CA CYS A 92 13.35 4.33 10.67
C CYS A 92 14.74 3.68 10.63
N SER A 93 15.00 2.66 11.45
CA SER A 93 16.26 1.90 11.41
C SER A 93 16.25 0.80 10.34
N ILE A 94 15.07 0.28 10.00
CA ILE A 94 14.89 -0.80 9.02
C ILE A 94 14.64 -0.24 7.61
N MET A 95 14.04 0.95 7.49
CA MET A 95 13.81 1.56 6.19
C MET A 95 15.07 2.23 5.65
N PRO A 96 15.48 1.93 4.41
CA PRO A 96 16.68 2.51 3.79
C PRO A 96 16.49 3.97 3.35
N VAL A 97 15.31 4.56 3.60
CA VAL A 97 14.91 5.87 3.07
C VAL A 97 14.45 6.75 4.25
N GLY A 98 15.20 7.81 4.54
CA GLY A 98 14.88 8.79 5.57
C GLY A 98 15.98 9.04 6.60
N PHE A 99 15.74 9.96 7.54
CA PHE A 99 16.66 10.24 8.63
C PHE A 99 16.49 9.18 9.73
N SER A 100 17.60 8.58 10.16
CA SER A 100 17.60 7.52 11.18
C SER A 100 17.22 8.09 12.55
N ASN A 101 15.94 8.01 12.93
CA ASN A 101 15.54 8.18 14.34
C ASN A 101 15.44 6.80 15.01
N PRO A 102 16.31 6.49 15.98
CA PRO A 102 16.33 5.17 16.62
C PRO A 102 15.20 4.95 17.65
N GLY A 103 14.38 5.96 17.95
CA GLY A 103 13.28 5.83 18.93
C GLY A 103 12.15 4.90 18.48
N LEU A 104 11.62 4.11 19.43
CA LEU A 104 10.34 3.39 19.27
C LEU A 104 9.20 4.29 19.75
N ASP A 105 8.18 4.46 18.92
CA ASP A 105 7.00 5.30 19.20
C ASP A 105 5.76 4.47 19.60
N GLY A 106 5.86 3.14 19.59
CA GLY A 106 4.79 2.20 19.99
C GLY A 106 3.69 2.00 18.93
N ARG A 107 3.80 2.66 17.78
CA ARG A 107 2.84 2.58 16.65
C ARG A 107 3.27 1.60 15.58
N GLU A 108 4.42 0.97 15.75
CA GLU A 108 5.02 0.01 14.82
C GLU A 108 4.10 -1.20 14.53
N PRO A 109 3.39 -1.78 15.51
CA PRO A 109 2.45 -2.85 15.21
C PRO A 109 1.32 -2.40 14.27
N PHE A 110 0.79 -1.19 14.48
CA PHE A 110 -0.29 -0.66 13.65
C PHE A 110 0.19 -0.39 12.23
N MET A 111 1.39 0.18 12.09
CA MET A 111 2.01 0.42 10.79
C MET A 111 2.24 -0.89 10.02
N THR A 112 2.73 -1.95 10.68
CA THR A 112 2.90 -3.28 10.08
C THR A 112 1.57 -3.82 9.53
N VAL A 113 0.51 -3.74 10.34
CA VAL A 113 -0.83 -4.23 9.97
C VAL A 113 -1.42 -3.39 8.82
N LEU A 114 -1.28 -2.07 8.86
CA LEU A 114 -1.82 -1.17 7.83
C LEU A 114 -1.18 -1.44 6.47
N TRP A 115 0.15 -1.47 6.39
CA TRP A 115 0.87 -1.72 5.14
C TRP A 115 0.66 -3.13 4.61
N GLY A 116 0.68 -4.13 5.50
CA GLY A 116 0.34 -5.51 5.13
C GLY A 116 -1.09 -5.63 4.59
N GLY A 117 -2.05 -4.99 5.27
CA GLY A 117 -3.46 -4.94 4.87
C GLY A 117 -3.68 -4.25 3.52
N LEU A 118 -3.04 -3.10 3.29
CA LEU A 118 -3.05 -2.38 2.03
C LEU A 118 -2.58 -3.25 0.86
N SER A 119 -1.44 -3.92 1.03
CA SER A 119 -0.88 -4.79 0.02
C SER A 119 -1.76 -6.00 -0.28
N LEU A 120 -2.42 -6.57 0.74
CA LEU A 120 -3.39 -7.65 0.53
C LEU A 120 -4.65 -7.15 -0.18
N LEU A 121 -5.17 -5.99 0.24
CA LEU A 121 -6.38 -5.38 -0.32
C LEU A 121 -6.25 -5.18 -1.84
N ILE A 122 -5.16 -4.58 -2.30
CA ILE A 122 -4.96 -4.30 -3.73
C ILE A 122 -4.79 -5.58 -4.56
N ARG A 123 -4.02 -6.57 -4.07
CA ARG A 123 -3.84 -7.85 -4.74
C ARG A 123 -5.14 -8.64 -4.82
N ALA A 124 -5.85 -8.75 -3.70
CA ALA A 124 -7.14 -9.45 -3.63
C ALA A 124 -8.19 -8.74 -4.50
N GLY A 125 -8.29 -7.42 -4.43
CA GLY A 125 -9.25 -6.65 -5.21
C GLY A 125 -9.04 -6.76 -6.72
N ILE A 126 -7.79 -6.67 -7.18
CA ILE A 126 -7.47 -6.86 -8.61
C ILE A 126 -7.71 -8.32 -9.02
N GLY A 127 -7.32 -9.29 -8.19
CA GLY A 127 -7.55 -10.71 -8.45
C GLY A 127 -9.03 -11.06 -8.59
N VAL A 128 -9.87 -10.57 -7.66
CA VAL A 128 -11.33 -10.72 -7.72
C VAL A 128 -11.93 -10.05 -8.95
N SER A 129 -11.48 -8.83 -9.29
CA SER A 129 -11.93 -8.14 -10.50
C SER A 129 -11.61 -8.95 -11.76
N CYS A 130 -10.37 -9.42 -11.88
CA CYS A 130 -9.89 -10.23 -13.00
C CYS A 130 -10.69 -11.53 -13.14
N TYR A 131 -10.85 -12.27 -12.04
CA TYR A 131 -11.63 -13.50 -12.00
C TYR A 131 -13.08 -13.31 -12.48
N ARG A 132 -13.73 -12.25 -12.01
CA ARG A 132 -15.11 -11.90 -12.43
C ARG A 132 -15.21 -11.49 -13.90
N SER A 133 -14.12 -10.96 -14.47
CA SER A 133 -14.05 -10.60 -15.88
C SER A 133 -13.90 -11.84 -16.77
N LEU A 134 -13.04 -12.79 -16.38
CA LEU A 134 -12.78 -14.03 -17.14
C LEU A 134 -13.97 -14.99 -17.15
N ARG A 135 -14.76 -15.07 -16.08
CA ARG A 135 -15.93 -15.98 -15.99
C ARG A 135 -17.08 -15.66 -16.96
N ARG A 136 -16.99 -14.61 -17.77
CA ARG A 136 -18.04 -14.18 -18.71
C ARG A 136 -17.70 -14.33 -20.18
N THR A 137 -16.43 -14.57 -20.51
CA THR A 137 -15.96 -14.96 -21.85
C THR A 137 -16.02 -16.47 -21.98
#